data_AF-A0A2M6VUI4-F1
#
_entry.id   AF-A0A2M6VUI4-F1
#
_cell.length_a   1.000
_cell.length_b   1.000
_cell.length_c   1.000
_cell.angle_alpha   90.00
_cell.angle_beta   90.00
_cell.angle_gamma   90.00
#
_symmetry.space_group_name_H-M   'P 1'
#
loop_
_entity.id
_entity.type
_entity.pdbx_description
1 polymer ?
#
loop_
_entity_poly.entity_id
_entity_poly.type
_entity_poly.pdbx_seq_one_letter_code
_entity_poly.pdbx_strand_id
1 'polypeptide(L)'
;MAQFLHIRVEDIDLLLPALQVHEVIGLEQQDRSADDHAIWRDEVIARCDLGHVLQRCPAALPHRHYGVVYSPDETDGLPILMLIDEVLGLRNPTREQLHKLPGGISAAHGLFDGIWIDNKLGLKAYCVRTILPEDFLG
;
A
#
# COMPACT_ATOMS: atom_id res chain seq x y z
N MET A 1 -13.64 -15.25 3.89
CA MET A 1 -13.46 -14.48 2.65
C MET A 1 -12.40 -13.44 2.92
N ALA A 2 -11.38 -13.31 2.07
CA ALA A 2 -10.38 -12.26 2.23
C ALA A 2 -10.94 -10.93 1.68
N GLN A 3 -10.78 -9.85 2.45
CA GLN A 3 -11.17 -8.50 2.07
C GLN A 3 -9.90 -7.66 1.91
N PHE A 4 -9.91 -6.78 0.92
CA PHE A 4 -8.79 -5.93 0.57
C PHE A 4 -9.23 -4.49 0.43
N LEU A 5 -8.36 -3.56 0.85
CA LEU A 5 -8.49 -2.14 0.55
C LEU A 5 -7.89 -1.87 -0.82
N HIS A 6 -8.70 -1.34 -1.73
CA HIS A 6 -8.28 -0.91 -3.06
C HIS A 6 -7.83 0.54 -3.00
N ILE A 7 -6.56 0.77 -3.36
CA ILE A 7 -5.92 2.07 -3.33
C ILE A 7 -5.25 2.34 -4.68
N ARG A 8 -5.00 3.61 -4.97
CA ARG A 8 -4.23 4.06 -6.11
C ARG A 8 -2.97 4.80 -5.68
N VAL A 9 -1.89 4.51 -6.40
CA VAL A 9 -0.60 5.19 -6.31
C VAL A 9 -0.10 5.43 -7.73
N GLU A 10 -0.04 6.69 -8.15
CA GLU A 10 0.22 7.14 -9.51
C GLU A 10 -0.73 6.46 -10.53
N ASP A 11 -0.15 5.71 -11.46
CA ASP A 11 -0.80 4.94 -12.50
C ASP A 11 -1.06 3.48 -12.09
N ILE A 12 -0.85 3.12 -10.82
CA ILE A 12 -0.97 1.75 -10.32
C ILE A 12 -2.04 1.63 -9.25
N ASP A 13 -2.92 0.66 -9.46
CA ASP A 13 -3.90 0.21 -8.48
C ASP A 13 -3.32 -0.95 -7.64
N LEU A 14 -3.51 -0.90 -6.31
CA LEU A 14 -3.02 -1.89 -5.35
C LEU A 14 -4.17 -2.40 -4.46
N LEU A 15 -4.04 -3.65 -4.01
CA LEU A 15 -4.89 -4.27 -3.00
C LEU A 15 -4.08 -4.57 -1.75
N LEU A 16 -4.40 -3.88 -0.66
CA LEU A 16 -3.85 -4.14 0.67
C LEU A 16 -4.76 -5.11 1.43
N PRO A 17 -4.23 -6.13 2.12
CA PRO A 17 -5.03 -6.96 3.02
C PRO A 17 -5.74 -6.10 4.07
N ALA A 18 -7.07 -6.12 4.11
CA ALA A 18 -7.84 -5.20 4.96
C ALA A 18 -7.62 -5.44 6.46
N LEU A 19 -7.20 -6.66 6.85
CA LEU A 19 -6.88 -6.99 8.24
C LEU A 19 -5.61 -6.31 8.75
N GLN A 20 -4.74 -5.86 7.84
CA GLN A 20 -3.49 -5.17 8.19
C GLN A 20 -3.63 -3.66 8.11
N VAL A 21 -4.75 -3.16 7.58
CA VAL A 21 -5.06 -1.74 7.55
C VAL A 21 -5.76 -1.36 8.85
N HIS A 22 -5.12 -0.47 9.62
CA HIS A 22 -5.69 0.07 10.86
C HIS A 22 -6.59 1.26 10.58
N GLU A 23 -6.13 2.16 9.71
CA GLU A 23 -6.77 3.44 9.50
C GLU A 23 -6.41 4.04 8.13
N VAL A 24 -7.35 4.82 7.58
CA VAL A 24 -7.11 5.70 6.43
C VAL A 24 -7.24 7.13 6.92
N ILE A 25 -6.18 7.91 6.71
CA ILE A 25 -6.04 9.29 7.18
C ILE A 25 -6.04 10.23 5.97
N GLY A 26 -6.80 11.32 6.05
CA GLY A 26 -6.66 12.43 5.09
C GLY A 26 -5.50 13.33 5.52
N LEU A 27 -4.56 13.59 4.61
CA LEU A 27 -3.36 14.37 4.92
C LEU A 27 -3.58 15.86 4.63
N GLU A 28 -3.59 16.67 5.67
CA GLU A 28 -3.61 18.13 5.52
C GLU A 28 -2.22 18.68 5.13
N GLN A 29 -2.14 19.96 4.75
CA GLN A 29 -0.89 20.60 4.33
C GLN A 29 0.21 20.57 5.41
N GLN A 30 -0.17 20.44 6.68
CA GLN A 30 0.71 20.60 7.83
C GLN A 30 1.38 19.29 8.28
N ASP A 31 0.77 18.14 8.00
CA ASP A 31 1.34 16.80 8.30
C ASP A 31 2.45 16.39 7.32
N ARG A 32 2.93 17.30 6.46
CA ARG A 32 3.82 17.02 5.32
C ARG A 32 5.30 17.19 5.62
N SER A 33 5.67 17.64 6.82
CA SER A 33 7.00 18.18 7.13
C SER A 33 7.90 17.31 8.02
N ALA A 34 7.52 16.06 8.32
CA ALA A 34 8.41 15.09 8.96
C ALA A 34 8.80 14.03 7.92
N ASP A 35 10.06 14.09 7.47
CA ASP A 35 10.49 13.44 6.21
C ASP A 35 10.31 11.91 6.22
N ASP A 36 10.52 11.24 7.36
CA ASP A 36 10.43 9.75 7.44
C ASP A 36 9.55 9.22 8.58
N HIS A 37 8.93 10.10 9.37
CA HIS A 37 8.15 9.69 10.55
C HIS A 37 6.84 10.47 10.65
N ALA A 38 5.82 9.86 11.26
CA ALA A 38 4.54 10.48 11.56
C ALA A 38 4.12 10.17 12.99
N ILE A 39 3.29 11.04 13.57
CA ILE A 39 2.68 10.77 14.87
C ILE A 39 1.30 10.15 14.63
N TRP A 40 1.07 8.97 15.18
CA TRP A 40 -0.23 8.29 15.17
C TRP A 40 -0.54 7.79 16.58
N ARG A 41 -1.67 8.24 17.14
CA ARG A 41 -2.11 7.90 18.51
C ARG A 41 -1.02 8.05 19.58
N ASP A 42 -0.32 9.18 19.54
CA ASP A 42 0.79 9.53 20.44
C ASP A 42 2.07 8.67 20.28
N GLU A 43 2.14 7.83 19.25
CA GLU A 43 3.33 7.05 18.90
C GLU A 43 3.99 7.59 17.62
N VAL A 44 5.32 7.52 17.56
CA VAL A 44 6.08 7.86 16.35
C VAL A 44 6.21 6.61 15.50
N ILE A 45 5.57 6.64 14.33
CA ILE A 45 5.60 5.56 13.36
C ILE A 45 6.43 5.93 12.14
N ALA A 46 7.01 4.94 11.47
CA ALA A 46 7.69 5.17 10.21
C ALA A 46 6.69 5.59 9.13
N ARG A 47 7.14 6.44 8.20
CA ARG A 47 6.35 6.97 7.10
C ARG A 47 7.09 6.69 5.80
N CYS A 48 6.37 6.24 4.78
CA CYS A 48 6.95 6.05 3.45
C CYS A 48 5.97 6.47 2.33
N ASP A 49 6.52 7.01 1.24
CA ASP A 49 5.77 7.27 0.01
C ASP A 49 5.74 6.00 -0.86
N LEU A 50 4.56 5.41 -1.04
CA LEU A 50 4.44 4.21 -1.86
C LEU A 50 4.87 4.44 -3.32
N GLY A 51 4.73 5.64 -3.87
CA GLY A 51 5.20 5.90 -5.23
C GLY A 51 6.72 5.85 -5.35
N HIS A 52 7.44 6.23 -4.28
CA HIS A 52 8.89 6.09 -4.19
C HIS A 52 9.29 4.62 -4.05
N VAL A 53 8.66 3.88 -3.12
CA VAL A 53 8.90 2.44 -2.89
C VAL A 53 8.67 1.63 -4.17
N LEU A 54 7.63 1.97 -4.93
CA LEU A 54 7.28 1.30 -6.19
C LEU A 54 8.12 1.77 -7.39
N GLN A 55 9.07 2.68 -7.18
CA GLN A 55 9.90 3.30 -8.21
C GLN A 55 9.07 3.92 -9.34
N ARG A 56 7.86 4.37 -9.02
CA ARG A 56 6.95 5.05 -9.96
C ARG A 56 7.19 6.53 -9.99
N CYS A 57 7.60 7.09 -8.86
CA CYS A 57 7.99 8.49 -8.77
C CYS A 57 9.47 8.61 -8.37
N PRO A 58 10.34 9.11 -9.26
CA PRO A 58 11.76 9.30 -8.96
C PRO A 58 12.01 10.46 -7.97
N ALA A 59 11.01 11.30 -7.73
CA ALA A 59 11.03 12.33 -6.70
C ALA A 59 9.80 12.14 -5.79
N ALA A 60 9.97 12.31 -4.48
CA ALA A 60 8.82 12.36 -3.56
C ALA A 60 7.88 13.47 -4.01
N LEU A 61 6.66 13.13 -4.42
CA LEU A 61 5.70 14.15 -4.80
C LEU A 61 5.24 14.88 -3.53
N PRO A 62 5.21 16.21 -3.53
CA PRO A 62 4.83 16.98 -2.33
C PRO A 62 3.34 16.86 -1.95
N HIS A 63 2.54 16.05 -2.65
CA HIS A 63 1.07 16.11 -2.57
C HIS A 63 0.40 14.73 -2.61
N ARG A 64 0.71 13.84 -1.66
CA ARG A 64 -0.17 12.71 -1.35
C ARG A 64 -1.32 13.21 -0.47
N HIS A 65 -2.55 12.89 -0.86
CA HIS A 65 -3.76 13.37 -0.16
C HIS A 65 -4.20 12.44 0.97
N TYR A 66 -3.77 11.18 0.93
CA TYR A 66 -4.18 10.18 1.92
C TYR A 66 -2.98 9.40 2.44
N GLY A 67 -3.13 8.87 3.65
CA GLY A 67 -2.22 7.94 4.28
C GLY A 67 -2.97 6.70 4.75
N VAL A 68 -2.34 5.55 4.67
CA VAL A 68 -2.85 4.28 5.21
C VAL A 68 -1.92 3.84 6.32
N VAL A 69 -2.46 3.69 7.53
CA VAL A 69 -1.73 3.08 8.64
C VAL A 69 -1.83 1.56 8.49
N TYR A 70 -0.69 0.90 8.34
CA TYR A 70 -0.61 -0.50 7.94
C TYR A 70 0.42 -1.27 8.75
N SER A 71 0.10 -2.51 9.12
CA SER A 71 1.08 -3.44 9.73
C SER A 71 1.80 -4.25 8.65
N PRO A 72 3.14 -4.12 8.51
CA PRO A 72 3.91 -4.80 7.47
C PRO A 72 4.01 -6.31 7.66
N ASP A 73 3.74 -6.81 8.86
CA ASP A 73 3.78 -8.22 9.23
C ASP A 73 2.58 -8.59 10.12
N GLU A 74 2.51 -9.86 10.54
CA GLU A 74 1.49 -10.36 11.48
C GLU A 74 1.98 -10.30 12.94
N THR A 75 3.15 -9.72 13.19
CA THR A 75 3.70 -9.53 14.53
C THR A 75 3.25 -8.18 15.11
N ASP A 76 3.46 -7.99 16.41
CA ASP A 76 3.08 -6.77 17.14
C ASP A 76 4.06 -5.60 16.86
N GLY A 77 4.58 -5.54 15.63
CA GLY A 77 5.50 -4.50 15.16
C GLY A 77 4.78 -3.16 15.02
N LEU A 78 5.55 -2.08 15.11
CA LEU A 78 4.99 -0.73 14.90
C LEU A 78 4.43 -0.62 13.48
N PRO A 79 3.19 -0.13 13.31
CA PRO A 79 2.63 0.07 11.99
C PRO A 79 3.37 1.20 11.28
N ILE A 80 3.17 1.28 9.97
CA ILE A 80 3.77 2.29 9.11
C ILE A 80 2.69 3.12 8.45
N LEU A 81 2.99 4.39 8.21
CA LEU A 81 2.14 5.29 7.42
C LEU A 81 2.55 5.24 5.94
N MET A 82 1.75 4.60 5.11
CA MET A 82 1.92 4.57 3.66
C MET A 82 1.17 5.71 2.99
N LEU A 83 1.90 6.61 2.34
CA LEU A 83 1.28 7.73 1.59
C LEU A 83 0.77 7.24 0.21
N ILE A 84 -0.46 7.60 -0.12
CA ILE A 84 -1.19 7.16 -1.34
C ILE A 84 -1.98 8.32 -1.97
N ASP A 85 -2.44 8.14 -3.21
CA ASP A 85 -3.23 9.17 -3.91
C ASP A 85 -4.71 9.10 -3.60
N GLU A 86 -5.26 7.89 -3.56
CA GLU A 86 -6.70 7.70 -3.51
C GLU A 86 -7.07 6.35 -2.90
N VAL A 87 -8.21 6.33 -2.19
CA VAL A 87 -8.86 5.11 -1.73
C VAL A 87 -10.09 4.82 -2.58
N LEU A 88 -10.07 3.71 -3.30
CA LEU A 88 -11.11 3.26 -4.23
C LEU A 88 -12.15 2.32 -3.57
N GLY A 89 -11.97 2.03 -2.28
CA GLY A 89 -12.88 1.29 -1.42
C GLY A 89 -12.49 -0.17 -1.19
N LEU A 90 -13.40 -0.95 -0.61
CA LEU A 90 -13.14 -2.35 -0.27
C LEU A 90 -13.48 -3.29 -1.44
N ARG A 91 -12.68 -4.35 -1.60
CA ARG A 91 -12.88 -5.41 -2.60
C ARG A 91 -12.75 -6.78 -1.95
N ASN A 92 -13.48 -7.75 -2.50
CA ASN A 92 -13.47 -9.13 -2.04
C ASN A 92 -13.15 -10.05 -3.24
N PRO A 93 -11.90 -10.07 -3.73
CA PRO A 93 -11.48 -10.91 -4.85
C PRO A 93 -11.82 -12.38 -4.64
N THR A 94 -12.30 -13.04 -5.68
CA THR A 94 -12.41 -14.51 -5.70
C THR A 94 -11.07 -15.12 -6.12
N ARG A 95 -10.86 -16.40 -5.78
CA ARG A 95 -9.64 -17.13 -6.13
C ARG A 95 -9.38 -17.17 -7.65
N GLU A 96 -10.44 -17.18 -8.46
CA GLU A 96 -10.35 -17.21 -9.92
C GLU A 96 -9.87 -15.89 -10.52
N GLN A 97 -10.07 -14.78 -9.81
CA GLN A 97 -9.63 -13.44 -10.22
C GLN A 97 -8.18 -13.15 -9.81
N LEU A 98 -7.57 -14.00 -8.97
CA LEU A 98 -6.22 -13.84 -8.47
C LEU A 98 -5.25 -14.64 -9.33
N HIS A 99 -4.38 -13.93 -10.04
CA HIS A 99 -3.39 -14.51 -10.92
C HIS A 99 -1.99 -14.31 -10.34
N LYS A 100 -1.13 -15.32 -10.50
CA LYS A 100 0.28 -15.20 -10.11
C LYS A 100 1.00 -14.23 -11.04
N LEU A 101 1.94 -13.49 -10.48
CA LEU A 101 2.79 -12.61 -11.27
C LEU A 101 3.70 -13.41 -12.20
N PRO A 102 3.95 -12.91 -13.44
CA PRO A 102 4.99 -13.49 -14.29
C PRO A 102 6.35 -13.39 -13.58
N GLY A 103 7.24 -14.37 -13.81
CA GLY A 103 8.50 -14.58 -13.08
C GLY A 103 9.62 -13.57 -13.33
N GLY A 104 9.30 -12.28 -13.44
CA GLY A 104 10.28 -11.21 -13.55
C GLY A 104 10.83 -10.81 -12.19
N ILE A 105 12.14 -10.90 -11.99
CA ILE A 105 12.82 -10.54 -10.75
C ILE A 105 13.07 -9.02 -10.79
N SER A 106 12.20 -8.24 -10.16
CA SER A 106 12.48 -6.84 -9.80
C SER A 106 12.34 -6.69 -8.28
N ALA A 107 12.97 -5.67 -7.69
CA ALA A 107 12.85 -5.40 -6.25
C ALA A 107 11.37 -5.28 -5.82
N ALA A 108 10.53 -4.65 -6.64
CA ALA A 108 9.09 -4.52 -6.40
C ALA A 108 8.33 -5.86 -6.46
N HIS A 109 8.88 -6.92 -7.08
CA HIS A 109 8.23 -8.24 -7.13
C HIS A 109 8.14 -8.90 -5.74
N GLY A 110 9.08 -8.57 -4.85
CA GLY A 110 9.05 -9.01 -3.46
C GLY A 110 7.87 -8.46 -2.66
N LEU A 111 7.22 -7.40 -3.14
CA LEU A 111 6.11 -6.71 -2.46
C LEU A 111 4.74 -7.31 -2.80
N PHE A 112 4.66 -8.14 -3.84
CA PHE A 112 3.37 -8.59 -4.37
C PHE A 112 3.25 -10.12 -4.41
N ASP A 113 2.05 -10.62 -4.12
CA ASP A 113 1.70 -12.05 -4.25
C ASP A 113 1.08 -12.37 -5.61
N GLY A 114 0.48 -11.39 -6.26
CA GLY A 114 -0.32 -11.62 -7.45
C GLY A 114 -0.86 -10.34 -8.07
N ILE A 115 -1.67 -10.53 -9.10
CA ILE A 115 -2.51 -9.50 -9.70
C ILE A 115 -3.97 -9.97 -9.62
N TRP A 116 -4.82 -9.10 -9.10
CA TRP A 116 -6.26 -9.25 -9.19
C TRP A 116 -6.74 -8.68 -10.53
N ILE A 117 -7.57 -9.43 -11.25
CA ILE A 117 -8.19 -9.01 -12.50
C ILE A 117 -9.71 -9.22 -12.40
N ASP A 118 -10.46 -8.12 -12.49
CA ASP A 118 -11.91 -8.17 -12.61
C ASP A 118 -12.33 -7.85 -14.04
N ASN A 119 -12.61 -8.90 -14.82
CA ASN A 119 -13.04 -8.77 -16.20
C ASN A 119 -14.42 -8.11 -16.36
N LYS A 120 -15.26 -8.10 -15.32
CA LYS A 120 -16.59 -7.47 -15.38
C LYS A 120 -16.49 -5.95 -15.27
N LEU A 121 -15.58 -5.49 -14.42
CA LEU A 121 -15.33 -4.06 -14.18
C LEU A 121 -14.16 -3.52 -15.01
N GLY A 122 -13.40 -4.39 -15.69
CA GLY A 122 -12.18 -4.02 -16.41
C GLY A 122 -11.05 -3.54 -15.48
N LEU A 123 -11.08 -3.92 -14.21
CA LEU A 123 -10.13 -3.48 -13.20
C LEU A 123 -8.99 -4.47 -13.04
N LYS A 124 -7.82 -3.94 -12.68
CA LYS A 124 -6.62 -4.74 -12.38
C LYS A 124 -5.86 -4.06 -11.27
N ALA A 125 -5.44 -4.81 -10.26
CA ALA A 125 -4.66 -4.27 -9.16
C ALA A 125 -3.63 -5.28 -8.66
N TYR A 126 -2.48 -4.82 -8.21
CA TYR A 126 -1.47 -5.69 -7.62
C TYR A 126 -1.81 -6.02 -6.17
N CYS A 127 -1.79 -7.29 -5.81
CA CYS A 127 -2.04 -7.74 -4.44
C CYS A 127 -0.74 -7.65 -3.64
N VAL A 128 -0.71 -6.76 -2.66
CA VAL A 128 0.41 -6.63 -1.72
C VAL A 128 0.49 -7.87 -0.85
N ARG A 129 1.71 -8.33 -0.58
CA ARG A 129 1.93 -9.48 0.30
C ARG A 129 1.44 -9.18 1.70
N THR A 130 0.96 -10.23 2.37
CA THR A 130 0.67 -10.15 3.80
C THR A 130 1.93 -9.79 4.59
N ILE A 131 3.09 -10.35 4.23
CA ILE A 131 4.35 -10.02 4.89
C ILE A 131 5.22 -9.25 3.91
N LEU A 132 5.49 -7.99 4.25
CA LEU A 132 6.41 -7.15 3.50
C LEU A 132 7.87 -7.55 3.82
N PRO A 133 8.80 -7.39 2.86
CA PRO A 133 10.23 -7.64 3.10
C PRO A 133 10.79 -6.73 4.20
N GLU A 134 11.81 -7.20 4.93
CA GLU A 134 12.47 -6.41 5.99
C GLU A 134 13.05 -5.09 5.45
N ASP A 135 13.54 -5.08 4.21
CA ASP A 135 14.10 -3.90 3.52
C ASP A 135 13.03 -2.98 2.91
N PHE A 136 11.76 -3.11 3.29
CA PHE A 136 10.65 -2.34 2.68
C PHE A 136 10.81 -0.82 2.82
N LEU A 137 11.40 -0.36 3.93
CA LEU A 137 11.58 1.06 4.22
C LEU A 137 12.91 1.65 3.72
N GLY A 138 13.81 0.82 3.17
CA GLY A 138 15.13 1.23 2.68
C GLY A 138 16.29 0.88 3.60
#